data_AF-A0A397DZ12-F1
#
_entry.id   AF-A0A397DZ12-F1
#
_cell.length_a   1.000
_cell.length_b   1.000
_cell.length_c   1.000
_cell.angle_alpha   90.00
_cell.angle_beta   90.00
_cell.angle_gamma   90.00
#
_symmetry.space_group_name_H-M   'P 1'
#
loop_
_entity.id
_entity.type
_entity.pdbx_description
1 polymer ?
#
loop_
_entity_poly.entity_id
_entity_poly.type
_entity_poly.pdbx_seq_one_letter_code
_entity_poly.pdbx_strand_id
1 'polypeptide(L)'
;MASGQMKHDDAVFYPEVDNPWVTNKPSLDMDQLCRDVVGLDAAVASDVAVFRRKIEHVHRAADAAVVAYMCAAAMFTEASYDLEEMVDLSLENEQDIDEEEGLPRLPWYRRAFACVDSTIMGARDRSGRSFRHVQLDESNELHQSRWRKTRGMAEYARRRRQLMEAQVDMDELHAFKTKVTEQFLTVLDKSEREKTAVLRRHLGDDTSMM
;
A
#
# COMPACT_ATOMS: atom_id res chain seq x y z
N MET A 1 -88.98 -42.48 -2.17
CA MET A 1 -87.64 -42.00 -2.58
C MET A 1 -86.82 -41.83 -1.33
N ALA A 2 -85.86 -42.72 -1.13
CA ALA A 2 -85.05 -42.83 0.08
C ALA A 2 -83.58 -42.55 -0.24
N SER A 3 -82.92 -41.92 0.73
CA SER A 3 -81.47 -41.84 1.00
C SER A 3 -80.52 -41.33 -0.09
N GLY A 4 -79.70 -40.35 0.28
CA GLY A 4 -78.49 -40.05 -0.49
C GLY A 4 -77.79 -38.74 -0.15
N GLN A 5 -77.66 -38.35 1.12
CA GLN A 5 -76.63 -37.39 1.53
C GLN A 5 -75.66 -38.08 2.49
N MET A 6 -74.53 -38.53 1.95
CA MET A 6 -73.30 -38.70 2.71
C MET A 6 -72.29 -37.69 2.18
N LYS A 7 -72.08 -36.62 2.96
CA LYS A 7 -70.82 -35.90 3.03
C LYS A 7 -70.69 -35.39 4.45
N HIS A 8 -69.93 -36.10 5.27
CA HIS A 8 -69.24 -35.48 6.38
C HIS A 8 -67.77 -35.76 6.15
N ASP A 9 -67.08 -34.69 5.77
CA ASP A 9 -65.64 -34.61 5.67
C ASP A 9 -65.03 -34.99 7.02
N ASP A 10 -63.92 -35.74 6.94
CA ASP A 10 -63.06 -36.09 8.07
C ASP A 10 -62.64 -34.83 8.84
N ALA A 11 -63.34 -34.55 9.93
CA ALA A 11 -62.88 -33.61 10.94
C ALA A 11 -61.70 -34.27 11.66
N VAL A 12 -60.49 -33.94 11.21
CA VAL A 12 -59.23 -34.29 11.89
C VAL A 12 -59.31 -33.75 13.31
N PHE A 13 -59.56 -34.65 14.26
CA PHE A 13 -59.64 -34.38 15.69
C PHE A 13 -58.21 -34.09 16.18
N TYR A 14 -57.82 -32.82 16.29
CA TYR A 14 -56.64 -32.46 17.07
C TYR A 14 -57.05 -32.49 18.55
N PRO A 15 -56.46 -33.36 19.38
CA PRO A 15 -56.71 -33.31 20.81
C PRO A 15 -56.08 -32.03 21.35
N GLU A 16 -56.91 -31.07 21.76
CA GLU A 16 -56.50 -29.92 22.54
C GLU A 16 -55.94 -30.45 23.87
N VAL A 17 -54.61 -30.47 23.98
CA VAL A 17 -53.95 -30.77 25.25
C VAL A 17 -54.06 -29.50 26.09
N ASP A 18 -55.05 -29.46 26.98
CA ASP A 18 -55.14 -28.48 28.06
C ASP A 18 -53.87 -28.59 28.91
N ASN A 19 -52.87 -27.77 28.58
CA ASN A 19 -51.60 -27.75 29.25
C ASN A 19 -51.70 -26.71 30.39
N PRO A 20 -51.82 -27.12 31.66
CA PRO A 20 -52.10 -26.22 32.80
C PRO A 20 -50.96 -25.23 33.10
N TRP A 21 -49.87 -25.28 32.33
CA TRP A 21 -48.70 -24.40 32.43
C TRP A 21 -48.72 -23.23 31.44
N VAL A 22 -49.67 -23.20 30.49
CA VAL A 22 -49.82 -22.09 29.51
C VAL A 22 -50.48 -20.86 30.14
N THR A 23 -51.20 -21.04 31.25
CA THR A 23 -51.99 -19.98 31.89
C THR A 23 -51.19 -18.89 32.60
N ASN A 24 -49.89 -19.10 32.83
CA ASN A 24 -49.01 -18.14 33.53
C ASN A 24 -47.86 -17.58 32.68
N LYS A 25 -47.80 -17.87 31.37
CA LYS A 25 -46.91 -17.10 30.49
C LYS A 25 -47.61 -15.77 30.16
N PRO A 26 -47.00 -14.60 30.43
CA PRO A 26 -47.54 -13.35 29.89
C PRO A 26 -47.70 -13.53 28.38
N SER A 27 -48.87 -13.17 27.85
CA SER A 27 -49.16 -13.27 26.42
C SER A 27 -48.01 -12.62 25.65
N LEU A 28 -47.31 -13.42 24.86
CA LEU A 28 -46.19 -12.95 24.06
C LEU A 28 -46.69 -11.84 23.14
N ASP A 29 -46.26 -10.60 23.37
CA ASP A 29 -46.59 -9.47 22.51
C ASP A 29 -45.79 -9.58 21.20
N MET A 30 -46.37 -10.30 20.24
CA MET A 30 -45.80 -10.52 18.91
C MET A 30 -45.57 -9.20 18.17
N ASP A 31 -46.39 -8.18 18.40
CA ASP A 31 -46.27 -6.88 17.74
C ASP A 31 -45.06 -6.10 18.26
N GLN A 32 -44.77 -6.20 19.56
CA GLN A 32 -43.57 -5.63 20.16
C GLN A 32 -42.30 -6.36 19.69
N LEU A 33 -42.30 -7.71 19.66
CA LEU A 33 -41.17 -8.50 19.15
C LEU A 33 -40.87 -8.17 17.68
N CYS A 34 -41.91 -8.09 16.83
CA CYS A 34 -41.74 -7.74 15.43
C CYS A 34 -41.14 -6.33 15.28
N ARG A 35 -41.59 -5.35 16.08
CA ARG A 35 -41.05 -4.00 16.06
C ARG A 35 -39.57 -3.96 16.48
N ASP A 36 -39.20 -4.70 17.51
CA ASP A 36 -37.82 -4.71 18.02
C ASP A 36 -36.85 -5.39 17.04
N VAL A 37 -37.27 -6.50 16.41
CA VAL A 37 -36.49 -7.17 15.37
C VAL A 37 -36.31 -6.28 14.14
N VAL A 38 -37.39 -5.63 13.67
CA VAL A 38 -37.34 -4.71 12.52
C VAL A 38 -36.43 -3.51 12.83
N GLY A 39 -36.47 -2.99 14.06
CA GLY A 39 -35.57 -1.91 14.50
C GLY A 39 -34.09 -2.31 14.44
N LEU A 40 -33.76 -3.52 14.89
CA LEU A 40 -32.41 -4.07 14.80
C LEU A 40 -31.97 -4.29 13.34
N ASP A 41 -32.86 -4.80 12.49
CA ASP A 41 -32.58 -4.98 11.07
C ASP A 41 -32.30 -3.64 10.37
N ALA A 42 -33.05 -2.59 10.69
CA ALA A 42 -32.82 -1.25 10.15
C ALA A 42 -31.48 -0.67 10.61
N ALA A 43 -31.10 -0.86 11.88
CA ALA A 43 -29.81 -0.42 12.41
C ALA A 43 -28.64 -1.14 11.74
N VAL A 44 -28.72 -2.48 11.62
CA VAL A 44 -27.70 -3.29 10.94
C VAL A 44 -27.61 -2.90 9.45
N ALA A 45 -28.72 -2.67 8.77
CA ALA A 45 -28.71 -2.24 7.38
C ALA A 45 -27.99 -0.88 7.19
N SER A 46 -28.21 0.06 8.12
CA SER A 46 -27.50 1.34 8.15
C SER A 46 -25.99 1.14 8.35
N ASP A 47 -25.60 0.34 9.34
CA ASP A 47 -24.18 0.07 9.64
C ASP A 47 -23.48 -0.62 8.46
N VAL A 48 -24.11 -1.64 7.87
CA VAL A 48 -23.60 -2.33 6.67
C VAL A 48 -23.42 -1.36 5.51
N ALA A 49 -24.35 -0.42 5.30
CA ALA A 49 -24.21 0.59 4.25
C ALA A 49 -23.01 1.51 4.49
N VAL A 50 -22.76 1.91 5.74
CA VAL A 50 -21.58 2.71 6.12
C VAL A 50 -20.29 1.93 5.90
N PHE A 51 -20.23 0.68 6.38
CA PHE A 51 -19.05 -0.18 6.21
C PHE A 51 -18.76 -0.47 4.75
N ARG A 52 -19.78 -0.74 3.94
CA ARG A 52 -19.61 -0.94 2.50
C ARG A 52 -18.95 0.26 1.82
N ARG A 53 -19.42 1.49 2.11
CA ARG A 53 -18.81 2.71 1.57
C ARG A 53 -17.36 2.89 2.03
N LYS A 54 -17.08 2.62 3.31
CA LYS A 54 -15.71 2.69 3.86
C LYS A 54 -14.79 1.67 3.20
N ILE A 55 -15.23 0.42 3.06
CA ILE A 55 -14.46 -0.66 2.42
C ILE A 55 -14.19 -0.33 0.96
N GLU A 56 -15.19 0.15 0.22
CA GLU A 56 -15.01 0.59 -1.18
C GLU A 56 -14.00 1.74 -1.29
N HIS A 57 -14.04 2.72 -0.38
CA HIS A 57 -13.10 3.83 -0.37
C HIS A 57 -11.67 3.36 -0.08
N VAL A 58 -11.50 2.50 0.92
CA VAL A 58 -10.19 1.91 1.28
C VAL A 58 -9.65 1.05 0.15
N HIS A 59 -10.49 0.28 -0.53
CA HIS A 59 -10.08 -0.49 -1.70
C HIS A 59 -9.54 0.40 -2.81
N ARG A 60 -10.24 1.48 -3.17
CA ARG A 60 -9.75 2.43 -4.19
C ARG A 60 -8.44 3.11 -3.76
N ALA A 61 -8.32 3.46 -2.48
CA ALA A 61 -7.09 4.04 -1.95
C ALA A 61 -5.92 3.04 -2.00
N ALA A 62 -6.16 1.78 -1.66
CA ALA A 62 -5.17 0.71 -1.75
C ALA A 62 -4.72 0.47 -3.20
N ASP A 63 -5.65 0.42 -4.16
CA ASP A 63 -5.31 0.27 -5.58
C ASP A 63 -4.45 1.44 -6.06
N ALA A 64 -4.77 2.68 -5.64
CA ALA A 64 -3.97 3.86 -5.96
C ALA A 64 -2.57 3.81 -5.34
N ALA A 65 -2.45 3.35 -4.09
CA ALA A 65 -1.15 3.21 -3.41
C ALA A 65 -0.28 2.13 -4.06
N VAL A 66 -0.87 1.00 -4.49
CA VAL A 66 -0.15 -0.04 -5.25
C VAL A 66 0.40 0.53 -6.56
N VAL A 67 -0.41 1.29 -7.30
CA VAL A 67 0.05 1.94 -8.54
C VAL A 67 1.18 2.93 -8.24
N ALA A 68 1.05 3.75 -7.19
CA ALA A 68 2.10 4.69 -6.79
C ALA A 68 3.40 3.98 -6.42
N TYR A 69 3.33 2.87 -5.68
CA TYR A 69 4.48 2.03 -5.37
C TYR A 69 5.12 1.45 -6.63
N MET A 70 4.33 0.91 -7.57
CA MET A 70 4.85 0.38 -8.83
C MET A 70 5.55 1.46 -9.66
N CYS A 71 4.97 2.67 -9.75
CA CYS A 71 5.61 3.79 -10.42
C CYS A 71 6.91 4.22 -9.72
N ALA A 72 6.92 4.28 -8.39
CA ALA A 72 8.11 4.61 -7.61
C ALA A 72 9.21 3.54 -7.79
N ALA A 73 8.83 2.26 -7.86
CA ALA A 73 9.74 1.15 -8.10
C ALA A 73 10.36 1.23 -9.50
N ALA A 74 9.55 1.50 -10.54
CA ALA A 74 10.04 1.69 -11.89
C ALA A 74 11.03 2.86 -12.00
N MET A 75 10.70 4.02 -11.40
CA MET A 75 11.60 5.17 -11.37
C MET A 75 12.88 4.91 -10.57
N PHE A 76 12.80 4.11 -9.50
CA PHE A 76 13.96 3.69 -8.75
C PHE A 76 14.86 2.74 -9.56
N THR A 77 14.28 1.79 -10.29
CA THR A 77 15.05 0.88 -11.15
C THR A 77 15.74 1.64 -12.28
N GLU A 78 15.06 2.58 -12.93
CA GLU A 78 15.65 3.44 -13.95
C GLU A 78 16.83 4.24 -13.38
N ALA A 79 16.62 4.93 -12.25
CA ALA A 79 17.69 5.67 -11.58
C ALA A 79 18.84 4.78 -11.07
N SER A 80 18.59 3.48 -10.83
CA SER A 80 19.64 2.53 -10.47
C SER A 80 20.51 2.16 -11.67
N TYR A 81 19.91 1.96 -12.85
CA TYR A 81 20.64 1.71 -14.08
C TYR A 81 21.44 2.94 -14.52
N ASP A 82 20.84 4.13 -14.45
CA ASP A 82 21.55 5.39 -14.77
C ASP A 82 22.77 5.60 -13.86
N LEU A 83 22.66 5.24 -12.58
CA LEU A 83 23.77 5.34 -11.64
C LEU A 83 24.86 4.31 -11.95
N GLU A 84 24.48 3.07 -12.29
CA GLU A 84 25.41 2.00 -12.68
C GLU A 84 26.19 2.40 -13.94
N GLU A 85 25.52 2.86 -14.99
CA GLU A 85 26.18 3.36 -16.22
C GLU A 85 27.15 4.52 -15.92
N MET A 86 26.76 5.46 -15.06
CA MET A 86 27.67 6.55 -14.66
C MET A 86 28.88 6.07 -13.86
N VAL A 87 28.74 5.02 -13.06
CA VAL A 87 29.86 4.42 -12.31
C VAL A 87 30.79 3.67 -13.26
N ASP A 88 30.25 2.92 -14.21
CA ASP A 88 31.03 2.16 -15.19
C ASP A 88 31.84 3.07 -16.11
N LEU A 89 31.20 4.08 -16.72
CA LEU A 89 31.87 5.10 -17.54
C LEU A 89 32.98 5.84 -16.78
N SER A 90 32.88 5.89 -15.46
CA SER A 90 33.87 6.55 -14.62
C SER A 90 35.07 5.68 -14.31
N LEU A 91 34.89 4.37 -14.24
CA LEU A 91 35.98 3.41 -14.07
C LEU A 91 36.78 3.29 -15.37
N GLU A 92 36.09 3.33 -16.53
CA GLU A 92 36.73 3.35 -17.86
C GLU A 92 37.60 4.61 -18.05
N ASN A 93 37.07 5.79 -17.72
CA ASN A 93 37.84 7.03 -17.80
C ASN A 93 39.04 7.09 -16.83
N GLU A 94 38.98 6.42 -15.68
CA GLU A 94 40.12 6.33 -14.75
C GLU A 94 41.20 5.37 -15.27
N GLN A 95 40.82 4.30 -16.00
CA GLN A 95 41.76 3.38 -16.63
C GLN A 95 42.47 3.98 -17.86
N ASP A 96 41.76 4.77 -18.68
CA ASP A 96 42.36 5.44 -19.85
C ASP A 96 43.42 6.48 -19.46
N ILE A 97 43.31 7.09 -18.27
CA ILE A 97 44.30 8.05 -17.75
C ILE A 97 45.59 7.32 -17.31
N ASP A 98 45.47 6.09 -16.78
CA ASP A 98 46.62 5.28 -16.38
C ASP A 98 47.38 4.69 -17.58
N GLU A 99 46.72 4.50 -18.74
CA GLU A 99 47.38 4.07 -19.98
C GLU A 99 48.12 5.21 -20.71
N GLU A 100 47.78 6.47 -20.45
CA GLU A 100 48.52 7.65 -20.98
C GLU A 100 49.75 8.05 -20.11
N GLU A 101 50.14 7.24 -19.11
CA GLU A 101 51.31 7.45 -18.26
C GLU A 101 52.66 7.09 -18.95
N GLY A 102 52.73 7.27 -20.28
CA GLY A 102 53.95 7.15 -21.08
C GLY A 102 54.73 8.46 -21.25
N LEU A 103 54.25 9.58 -20.70
CA LEU A 103 54.95 10.86 -20.73
C LEU A 103 55.90 10.98 -19.53
N PRO A 104 57.21 11.21 -19.74
CA PRO A 104 58.18 11.22 -18.64
C PRO A 104 57.82 12.30 -17.62
N ARG A 105 57.54 11.90 -16.38
CA ARG A 105 57.34 12.80 -15.23
C ARG A 105 58.55 13.73 -15.12
N LEU A 106 58.39 14.96 -15.58
CA LEU A 106 59.45 15.97 -15.54
C LEU A 106 59.93 16.17 -14.08
N PRO A 107 61.22 16.42 -13.86
CA PRO A 107 61.77 16.68 -12.53
C PRO A 107 61.02 17.82 -11.81
N TRP A 108 60.89 17.74 -10.48
CA TRP A 108 60.10 18.67 -9.66
C TRP A 108 60.45 20.15 -9.88
N TYR A 109 61.73 20.45 -10.14
CA TYR A 109 62.19 21.81 -10.39
C TYR A 109 61.65 22.38 -11.72
N ARG A 110 61.47 21.56 -12.77
CA ARG A 110 60.84 22.02 -14.02
C ARG A 110 59.35 22.34 -13.85
N ARG A 111 58.66 21.67 -12.93
CA ARG A 111 57.26 21.98 -12.58
C ARG A 111 57.14 23.29 -11.79
N ALA A 112 58.06 23.54 -10.85
CA ALA A 112 58.08 24.75 -10.04
C ALA A 112 58.39 26.03 -10.86
N PHE A 113 59.22 25.91 -11.91
CA PHE A 113 59.59 27.03 -12.78
C PHE A 113 58.77 27.14 -14.07
N ALA A 114 57.83 26.21 -14.33
CA ALA A 114 56.96 26.25 -15.52
C ALA A 114 56.06 27.51 -15.59
N CYS A 115 55.84 28.18 -14.46
CA CYS A 115 55.08 29.43 -14.38
C CYS A 115 55.90 30.68 -14.72
N VAL A 116 57.22 30.55 -14.85
CA VAL A 116 58.17 31.68 -14.97
C VAL A 116 58.77 31.77 -16.36
N ASP A 117 58.77 30.68 -17.13
CA ASP A 117 59.47 30.61 -18.41
C ASP A 117 58.49 30.62 -19.60
N SER A 118 58.13 31.82 -20.08
CA SER A 118 57.28 32.01 -21.26
C SER A 118 57.90 31.45 -22.56
N THR A 119 59.18 31.10 -22.53
CA THR A 119 59.97 30.58 -23.66
C THR A 119 59.85 29.07 -23.85
N ILE A 120 59.35 28.33 -22.85
CA ILE A 120 59.01 26.89 -22.95
C ILE A 120 57.53 26.70 -23.35
N MET A 121 56.72 27.78 -23.40
CA MET A 121 55.33 27.76 -23.88
C MET A 121 55.18 27.47 -25.39
N GLY A 122 56.28 27.22 -26.10
CA GLY A 122 56.30 26.76 -27.49
C GLY A 122 56.18 25.24 -27.66
N ALA A 123 56.10 24.46 -26.58
CA ALA A 123 55.75 23.04 -26.66
C ALA A 123 54.26 22.90 -26.99
N ARG A 124 53.93 23.21 -28.25
CA ARG A 124 52.73 22.70 -28.90
C ARG A 124 52.88 21.18 -28.94
N ASP A 125 51.88 20.46 -28.45
CA ASP A 125 51.74 19.06 -28.85
C ASP A 125 51.61 18.98 -30.36
N ARG A 126 51.80 17.79 -30.95
CA ARG A 126 51.69 17.56 -32.40
C ARG A 126 50.38 18.07 -33.02
N SER A 127 49.37 18.38 -32.19
CA SER A 127 48.06 18.98 -32.53
C SER A 127 48.01 20.51 -32.53
N GLY A 128 49.06 21.22 -32.12
CA GLY A 128 49.15 22.69 -32.17
C GLY A 128 48.46 23.45 -31.02
N ARG A 129 47.90 22.77 -30.01
CA ARG A 129 47.28 23.39 -28.83
C ARG A 129 48.32 23.77 -27.77
N SER A 130 48.05 24.86 -27.05
CA SER A 130 48.85 25.29 -25.90
C SER A 130 48.59 24.36 -24.72
N PHE A 131 49.66 23.92 -24.05
CA PHE A 131 49.62 23.06 -22.87
C PHE A 131 48.70 23.59 -21.75
N ARG A 132 48.55 24.92 -21.64
CA ARG A 132 47.64 25.57 -20.67
C ARG A 132 46.16 25.37 -20.99
N HIS A 133 45.81 25.26 -22.27
CA HIS A 133 44.43 25.01 -22.70
C HIS A 133 44.02 23.55 -22.44
N VAL A 134 44.93 22.61 -22.67
CA VAL A 134 44.69 21.18 -22.41
C VAL A 134 44.45 20.91 -20.92
N GLN A 135 45.29 21.47 -20.03
CA GLN A 135 45.11 21.33 -18.57
C GLN A 135 43.82 21.99 -18.03
N LEU A 136 43.36 23.08 -18.65
CA LEU A 136 42.11 23.75 -18.25
C LEU A 136 40.89 22.95 -18.73
N ASP A 137 40.93 22.36 -19.92
CA ASP A 137 39.85 21.54 -20.46
C ASP A 137 39.68 20.23 -19.65
N GLU A 138 40.78 19.51 -19.36
CA GLU A 138 40.76 18.28 -18.53
C GLU A 138 40.23 18.53 -17.10
N SER A 139 40.64 19.63 -16.48
CA SER A 139 40.15 20.01 -15.15
C SER A 139 38.64 20.30 -15.17
N ASN A 140 38.15 20.93 -16.23
CA ASN A 140 36.74 21.27 -16.38
C ASN A 140 35.89 20.01 -16.65
N GLU A 141 36.39 19.06 -17.42
CA GLU A 141 35.77 17.76 -17.67
C GLU A 141 35.68 16.90 -16.40
N LEU A 142 36.78 16.81 -15.63
CA LEU A 142 36.79 16.12 -14.33
C LEU A 142 35.79 16.75 -13.34
N HIS A 143 35.72 18.07 -13.30
CA HIS A 143 34.74 18.78 -12.48
C HIS A 143 33.30 18.48 -12.93
N GLN A 144 33.02 18.50 -14.22
CA GLN A 144 31.70 18.17 -14.75
C GLN A 144 31.30 16.72 -14.47
N SER A 145 32.21 15.76 -14.64
CA SER A 145 31.97 14.35 -14.34
C SER A 145 31.70 14.11 -12.86
N ARG A 146 32.46 14.75 -11.96
CA ARG A 146 32.18 14.71 -10.51
C ARG A 146 30.82 15.33 -10.18
N TRP A 147 30.46 16.46 -10.77
CA TRP A 147 29.16 17.08 -10.58
C TRP A 147 28.01 16.18 -11.04
N ARG A 148 28.13 15.54 -12.22
CA ARG A 148 27.14 14.58 -12.73
C ARG A 148 26.98 13.38 -11.79
N LYS A 149 28.07 12.79 -11.32
CA LYS A 149 28.04 11.70 -10.31
C LYS A 149 27.31 12.12 -9.04
N THR A 150 27.64 13.27 -8.47
CA THR A 150 26.98 13.74 -7.23
C THR A 150 25.50 13.99 -7.42
N ARG A 151 25.10 14.49 -8.59
CA ARG A 151 23.69 14.67 -8.95
C ARG A 151 22.97 13.33 -9.12
N GLY A 152 23.59 12.36 -9.80
CA GLY A 152 23.07 11.00 -9.95
C GLY A 152 22.86 10.29 -8.62
N MET A 153 23.87 10.34 -7.74
CA MET A 153 23.78 9.82 -6.37
C MET A 153 22.63 10.46 -5.58
N ALA A 154 22.46 11.79 -5.70
CA ALA A 154 21.38 12.51 -5.04
C ALA A 154 20.00 12.12 -5.59
N GLU A 155 19.89 11.91 -6.90
CA GLU A 155 18.66 11.45 -7.55
C GLU A 155 18.30 10.02 -7.14
N TYR A 156 19.26 9.08 -7.18
CA TYR A 156 19.08 7.72 -6.65
C TYR A 156 18.61 7.73 -5.19
N ALA A 157 19.27 8.51 -4.33
CA ALA A 157 18.88 8.62 -2.92
C ALA A 157 17.49 9.24 -2.72
N ARG A 158 17.06 10.13 -3.63
CA ARG A 158 15.69 10.68 -3.63
C ARG A 158 14.69 9.62 -4.07
N ARG A 159 14.93 8.90 -5.17
CA ARG A 159 14.03 7.86 -5.68
C ARG A 159 13.89 6.70 -4.70
N ARG A 160 14.99 6.31 -4.03
CA ARG A 160 14.98 5.31 -2.96
C ARG A 160 14.08 5.71 -1.78
N ARG A 161 14.14 6.98 -1.36
CA ARG A 161 13.25 7.49 -0.31
C ARG A 161 11.79 7.47 -0.75
N GLN A 162 11.51 7.92 -1.98
CA GLN A 162 10.15 7.86 -2.55
C GLN A 162 9.59 6.44 -2.61
N LEU A 163 10.42 5.45 -2.96
CA LEU A 163 10.03 4.04 -2.95
C LEU A 163 9.71 3.55 -1.54
N MET A 164 10.55 3.88 -0.55
CA MET A 164 10.31 3.50 0.85
C MET A 164 9.04 4.14 1.41
N GLU A 165 8.81 5.43 1.13
CA GLU A 165 7.59 6.14 1.52
C GLU A 165 6.34 5.48 0.89
N ALA A 166 6.37 5.21 -0.42
CA ALA A 166 5.27 4.54 -1.10
C ALA A 166 5.02 3.11 -0.60
N GLN A 167 6.07 2.40 -0.18
CA GLN A 167 5.95 1.08 0.43
C GLN A 167 5.24 1.17 1.80
N VAL A 168 5.64 2.13 2.64
CA VAL A 168 5.00 2.37 3.94
C VAL A 168 3.52 2.72 3.75
N ASP A 169 3.19 3.61 2.83
CA ASP A 169 1.80 3.99 2.53
C ASP A 169 0.95 2.77 2.11
N MET A 170 1.52 1.90 1.26
CA MET A 170 0.87 0.66 0.83
C MET A 170 0.63 -0.29 2.02
N ASP A 171 1.64 -0.50 2.87
CA ASP A 171 1.56 -1.39 4.03
C ASP A 171 0.57 -0.86 5.08
N GLU A 172 0.57 0.45 5.34
CA GLU A 172 -0.38 1.11 6.24
C GLU A 172 -1.82 0.97 5.76
N LEU A 173 -2.08 1.16 4.46
CA LEU A 173 -3.40 0.97 3.87
C LEU A 173 -3.87 -0.49 3.96
N HIS A 174 -2.96 -1.43 3.74
CA HIS A 174 -3.27 -2.85 3.89
C HIS A 174 -3.62 -3.19 5.35
N ALA A 175 -2.83 -2.72 6.32
CA ALA A 175 -3.11 -2.90 7.74
C ALA A 175 -4.43 -2.24 8.16
N PHE A 176 -4.71 -1.04 7.66
CA PHE A 176 -5.97 -0.34 7.91
C PHE A 176 -7.17 -1.12 7.37
N LYS A 177 -7.06 -1.64 6.14
CA LYS A 177 -8.09 -2.49 5.54
C LYS A 177 -8.41 -3.70 6.41
N THR A 178 -7.39 -4.42 6.88
CA THR A 178 -7.58 -5.58 7.77
C THR A 178 -8.32 -5.20 9.05
N LYS A 179 -7.91 -4.10 9.70
CA LYS A 179 -8.60 -3.60 10.91
C LYS A 179 -10.06 -3.23 10.67
N VAL A 180 -10.36 -2.59 9.54
CA VAL A 180 -11.75 -2.25 9.17
C VAL A 180 -12.58 -3.50 8.96
N THR A 181 -12.02 -4.53 8.31
CA THR A 181 -12.73 -5.81 8.13
C THR A 181 -12.95 -6.56 9.45
N GLU A 182 -11.98 -6.55 10.36
CA GLU A 182 -12.14 -7.12 11.70
C GLU A 182 -13.24 -6.39 12.48
N GLN A 183 -13.22 -5.06 12.48
CA GLN A 183 -14.26 -4.25 13.13
C GLN A 183 -15.64 -4.57 12.56
N PHE A 184 -15.76 -4.70 11.23
CA PHE A 184 -17.03 -5.07 10.60
C PHE A 184 -17.55 -6.43 11.10
N LEU A 185 -16.69 -7.45 11.15
CA LEU A 185 -17.05 -8.77 11.68
C LEU A 185 -17.47 -8.69 13.15
N THR A 186 -16.76 -7.91 13.98
CA THR A 186 -17.15 -7.75 15.40
C THR A 186 -18.51 -7.09 15.58
N VAL A 187 -18.89 -6.15 14.69
CA VAL A 187 -20.21 -5.51 14.71
C VAL A 187 -21.30 -6.50 14.30
N LEU A 188 -21.04 -7.33 13.27
CA LEU A 188 -21.96 -8.38 12.86
C LEU A 188 -22.18 -9.40 13.99
N ASP A 189 -21.12 -9.92 14.59
CA ASP A 189 -21.20 -10.83 15.74
C ASP A 189 -21.99 -10.22 16.90
N LYS A 190 -21.76 -8.94 17.20
CA LYS A 190 -22.49 -8.23 18.26
C LYS A 190 -23.96 -8.13 17.92
N SER A 191 -24.31 -7.77 16.68
CA SER A 191 -25.70 -7.66 16.24
C SER A 191 -26.43 -9.01 16.26
N GLU A 192 -25.74 -10.10 15.94
CA GLU A 192 -26.28 -11.47 16.04
C GLU A 192 -26.55 -11.84 17.50
N ARG A 193 -25.61 -11.54 18.41
CA ARG A 193 -25.80 -11.75 19.85
C ARG A 193 -26.94 -10.91 20.42
N GLU A 194 -27.10 -9.67 19.97
CA GLU A 194 -28.20 -8.81 20.38
C GLU A 194 -29.56 -9.34 19.90
N LYS A 195 -29.65 -9.77 18.63
CA LYS A 195 -30.87 -10.40 18.08
C LYS A 195 -31.23 -11.69 18.82
N THR A 196 -30.25 -12.57 19.05
CA THR A 196 -30.48 -13.81 19.79
C THR A 196 -30.88 -13.55 21.23
N ALA A 197 -30.34 -12.52 21.88
CA ALA A 197 -30.74 -12.11 23.23
C ALA A 197 -32.17 -11.56 23.27
N VAL A 198 -32.59 -10.76 22.29
CA VAL A 198 -33.98 -10.28 22.16
C VAL A 198 -34.92 -11.49 21.98
N LEU A 199 -34.60 -12.39 21.07
CA LEU A 199 -35.38 -13.61 20.85
C LEU A 199 -35.52 -14.45 22.13
N ARG A 200 -34.42 -14.68 22.88
CA ARG A 200 -34.47 -15.41 24.16
C ARG A 200 -35.30 -14.70 25.22
N ARG A 201 -35.22 -13.37 25.34
CA ARG A 201 -36.03 -12.58 26.28
C ARG A 201 -37.53 -12.72 26.02
N HIS A 202 -37.92 -12.80 24.75
CA HIS A 202 -39.32 -12.96 24.36
C HIS A 202 -39.77 -14.41 24.45
N LEU A 203 -39.00 -15.38 23.96
CA LEU A 203 -39.38 -16.81 23.95
C LEU A 203 -39.29 -17.47 25.34
N GLY A 204 -38.57 -16.85 26.28
CA GLY A 204 -38.22 -17.42 27.57
C GLY A 204 -36.99 -18.33 27.45
N ASP A 205 -36.14 -18.35 28.48
CA ASP A 205 -35.02 -19.29 28.57
C ASP A 205 -35.57 -20.73 28.69
N ASP A 206 -35.73 -21.42 27.57
CA ASP A 206 -35.98 -22.87 27.54
C ASP A 206 -34.80 -23.68 28.11
N THR A 207 -33.71 -23.01 28.50
CA THR A 207 -32.56 -23.60 29.21
C THR A 207 -32.75 -23.73 30.72
N SER A 208 -33.88 -23.27 31.29
CA SER A 208 -34.25 -23.55 32.69
C SER A 208 -34.92 -24.93 32.88
N MET A 209 -34.65 -25.90 31.99
CA MET A 209 -35.03 -27.30 32.15
C MET A 209 -33.80 -28.22 32.03
N MET A 210 -32.93 -28.16 33.04
CA MET A 210 -32.21 -29.33 33.57
C MET A 210 -32.01 -29.18 35.07
#